data_AF-A0A970RZ73-F1
#
_entry.id   AF-A0A970RZ73-F1
#
_cell.length_a   1.000
_cell.length_b   1.000
_cell.length_c   1.000
_cell.angle_alpha   90.00
_cell.angle_beta   90.00
_cell.angle_gamma   90.00
#
_symmetry.space_group_name_H-M   'P 1'
#
loop_
_entity.id
_entity.type
_entity.pdbx_description
1 polymer ?
#
loop_
_entity_poly.entity_id
_entity_poly.type
_entity_poly.pdbx_seq_one_letter_code
_entity_poly.pdbx_strand_id
1 'polypeptide(L)'
;MKNKYLKELTAYFERKLVSKTEIKEIVNDYSYLYDEALESGLAEAQIVEKLGTPQEIYYSLQDDLNKMKKTDNKIVALMTFFAMILFFIFGMALNLWTYSWLFFLLIPITALLTEKVSLHRLPGLAVFISSAIFYVVGMEFDLWHPMWLVFLSIPILGVIVSDLGNKIFVGLTPFVSTIIYFLVSYFWPDFYIYGWPVFLLIPLIGSLYIDDKIRKTILFLSILVAIVLYYILSISTGNWALPMLIFILPFAYSIYAEQIQMKSKILKNKYFGIIAILILVTYFVVSLFTKGWAWSWMILLLVPIIAIYFDTKFEKIVDYTPFIATILFYSTGYFVEGAWTYSWLFFVIIPIAGILFPKEEKEKIEDY
;
A
#
# COMPACT_ATOMS: atom_id res chain seq x y z
N MET A 1 4.48 -3.68 49.19
CA MET A 1 4.65 -3.02 47.88
C MET A 1 4.31 -3.89 46.67
N LYS A 2 4.30 -5.22 46.80
CA LYS A 2 3.99 -6.21 45.74
C LYS A 2 2.83 -5.86 44.81
N ASN A 3 1.63 -5.58 45.36
CA ASN A 3 0.45 -5.30 44.54
C ASN A 3 0.60 -4.08 43.62
N LYS A 4 1.37 -3.07 44.05
CA LYS A 4 1.67 -1.90 43.23
C LYS A 4 2.59 -2.28 42.08
N TYR A 5 3.66 -3.03 42.38
CA TYR A 5 4.63 -3.52 41.40
C TYR A 5 3.97 -4.40 40.31
N LEU A 6 3.19 -5.41 40.71
CA LEU A 6 2.51 -6.30 39.75
C LEU A 6 1.46 -5.57 38.89
N LYS A 7 0.81 -4.54 39.45
CA LYS A 7 -0.15 -3.71 38.71
C LYS A 7 0.56 -2.83 37.68
N GLU A 8 1.72 -2.29 38.01
CA GLU A 8 2.57 -1.52 37.08
C GLU A 8 3.12 -2.41 35.96
N LEU A 9 3.55 -3.63 36.28
CA LEU A 9 3.96 -4.64 35.32
C LEU A 9 2.82 -5.00 34.34
N THR A 10 1.64 -5.29 34.88
CA THR A 10 0.42 -5.57 34.09
C THR A 10 0.09 -4.42 33.14
N ALA A 11 0.03 -3.18 33.66
CA ALA A 11 -0.30 -1.99 32.86
C ALA A 11 0.76 -1.69 31.78
N TYR A 12 2.04 -2.01 32.03
CA TYR A 12 3.09 -1.86 31.04
C TYR A 12 2.93 -2.85 29.88
N PHE A 13 2.69 -4.12 30.18
CA PHE A 13 2.52 -5.17 29.17
C PHE A 13 1.22 -5.01 28.36
N GLU A 14 0.13 -4.52 28.99
CA GLU A 14 -1.10 -4.15 28.28
C GLU A 14 -0.87 -3.04 27.26
N ARG A 15 -0.10 -2.00 27.63
CA ARG A 15 0.28 -0.91 26.70
C ARG A 15 1.15 -1.41 25.55
N LYS A 16 1.96 -2.46 25.78
CA LYS A 16 2.78 -3.12 24.76
C LYS A 16 2.03 -4.22 23.99
N LEU A 17 0.71 -4.30 24.15
CA LEU A 17 -0.18 -5.16 23.36
C LEU A 17 0.09 -6.68 23.51
N VAL A 18 0.70 -7.11 24.62
CA VAL A 18 0.92 -8.53 24.98
C VAL A 18 -0.42 -9.21 25.29
N SER A 19 -0.55 -10.52 25.07
CA SER A 19 -1.83 -11.21 25.26
C SER A 19 -2.21 -11.30 26.76
N LYS A 20 -3.51 -11.28 27.08
CA LYS A 20 -3.96 -11.33 28.49
C LYS A 20 -3.53 -12.62 29.21
N THR A 21 -3.42 -13.72 28.47
CA THR A 21 -2.99 -15.02 29.00
C THR A 21 -1.51 -14.98 29.35
N GLU A 22 -0.67 -14.47 28.44
CA GLU A 22 0.77 -14.27 28.67
C GLU A 22 1.03 -13.30 29.83
N ILE A 23 0.29 -12.19 29.90
CA ILE A 23 0.39 -11.24 31.01
C ILE A 23 0.11 -11.95 32.34
N LYS A 24 -0.89 -12.83 32.38
CA LYS A 24 -1.24 -13.57 33.60
C LYS A 24 -0.13 -14.55 34.00
N GLU A 25 0.47 -15.25 33.05
CA GLU A 25 1.60 -16.16 33.31
C GLU A 25 2.81 -15.38 33.84
N ILE A 26 3.22 -14.31 33.15
CA ILE A 26 4.35 -13.46 33.54
C ILE A 26 4.12 -12.84 34.92
N VAL A 27 2.92 -12.30 35.18
CA VAL A 27 2.59 -11.71 36.48
C VAL A 27 2.58 -12.75 37.59
N ASN A 28 2.16 -13.98 37.31
CA ASN A 28 2.21 -15.08 38.28
C ASN A 28 3.66 -15.48 38.60
N ASP A 29 4.52 -15.60 37.58
CA ASP A 29 5.93 -15.94 37.77
C ASP A 29 6.65 -14.86 38.58
N TYR A 30 6.45 -13.59 38.25
CA TYR A 30 7.00 -12.48 39.01
C TYR A 30 6.38 -12.33 40.40
N SER A 31 5.12 -12.73 40.60
CA SER A 31 4.50 -12.80 41.93
C SER A 31 5.19 -13.85 42.79
N TYR A 32 5.52 -15.02 42.22
CA TYR A 32 6.24 -16.09 42.90
C TYR A 32 7.66 -15.68 43.27
N LEU A 33 8.41 -15.10 42.32
CA LEU A 33 9.76 -14.59 42.57
C LEU A 33 9.79 -13.48 43.63
N TYR A 34 8.75 -12.65 43.68
CA TYR A 34 8.61 -11.63 44.72
C TYR A 34 8.40 -12.27 46.10
N ASP A 35 7.56 -13.30 46.20
CA ASP A 35 7.32 -14.02 47.45
C ASP A 35 8.59 -14.73 47.95
N GLU A 36 9.30 -15.41 47.06
CA GLU A 36 10.57 -16.08 47.37
C GLU A 36 11.64 -15.08 47.87
N ALA A 37 11.73 -13.92 47.23
CA ALA A 37 12.64 -12.86 47.65
C ALA A 37 12.28 -12.31 49.04
N LEU A 38 10.98 -12.20 49.35
CA LEU A 38 10.50 -11.74 50.64
C LEU A 38 10.77 -12.77 51.75
N GLU A 39 10.59 -14.07 51.45
CA GLU A 39 10.93 -15.18 52.35
C GLU A 39 12.44 -15.27 52.62
N SER A 40 13.28 -14.90 51.64
CA SER A 40 14.74 -14.83 51.80
C SER A 40 15.24 -13.68 52.69
N GLY A 41 14.32 -12.85 53.22
CA GLY A 41 14.65 -11.75 54.14
C GLY A 41 15.06 -10.45 53.48
N LEU A 42 14.83 -10.29 52.17
CA LEU A 42 15.11 -9.04 51.45
C LEU A 42 14.09 -7.96 51.80
N ALA A 43 14.55 -6.71 51.91
CA ALA A 43 13.66 -5.57 52.07
C ALA A 43 12.90 -5.31 50.75
N GLU A 44 11.61 -4.95 50.84
CA GLU A 44 10.73 -4.78 49.65
C GLU A 44 11.31 -3.85 48.55
N ALA A 45 12.08 -2.82 48.94
CA ALA A 45 12.73 -1.92 47.98
C ALA A 45 13.84 -2.61 47.18
N GLN A 46 14.61 -3.49 47.81
CA GLN A 46 15.69 -4.27 47.18
C GLN A 46 15.11 -5.37 46.28
N ILE A 47 13.91 -5.88 46.59
CA ILE A 47 13.22 -6.86 45.74
C ILE A 47 12.86 -6.24 44.40
N VAL A 48 12.31 -5.01 44.40
CA VAL A 48 11.95 -4.30 43.16
C VAL A 48 13.19 -3.98 42.31
N GLU A 49 14.29 -3.58 42.94
CA GLU A 49 15.57 -3.34 42.26
C GLU A 49 16.14 -4.63 41.65
N LYS A 50 16.02 -5.76 42.34
CA LYS A 50 16.54 -7.06 41.89
C LYS A 50 15.69 -7.72 40.80
N LEU A 51 14.37 -7.54 40.84
CA LEU A 51 13.45 -8.07 39.81
C LEU A 51 13.42 -7.21 38.55
N GLY A 52 13.88 -5.96 38.63
CA GLY A 52 13.92 -5.02 37.52
C GLY A 52 12.61 -4.24 37.34
N THR A 53 12.67 -3.24 36.49
CA THR A 53 11.53 -2.42 36.12
C THR A 53 10.64 -3.13 35.08
N PRO A 54 9.33 -2.78 34.98
CA PRO A 54 8.46 -3.32 33.95
C PRO A 54 8.99 -3.19 32.52
N GLN A 55 9.81 -2.16 32.27
CA GLN A 55 10.45 -1.92 30.99
C GLN A 55 11.58 -2.93 30.71
N GLU A 56 12.48 -3.14 31.66
CA GLU A 56 13.59 -4.09 31.53
C GLU A 56 13.09 -5.53 31.37
N ILE A 57 12.07 -5.91 32.14
CA ILE A 57 11.42 -7.22 32.07
C ILE A 57 10.79 -7.46 30.69
N TYR A 58 10.20 -6.43 30.10
CA TYR A 58 9.63 -6.54 28.76
C TYR A 58 10.71 -6.77 27.70
N TYR A 59 11.82 -6.04 27.78
CA TYR A 59 12.92 -6.18 26.83
C TYR A 59 13.63 -7.53 26.98
N SER A 60 13.82 -8.04 28.20
CA SER A 60 14.41 -9.37 28.41
C SER A 60 13.52 -10.51 27.91
N LEU A 61 12.20 -10.35 27.98
CA LEU A 61 11.23 -11.33 27.48
C LEU A 61 10.87 -11.13 26.00
N GLN A 62 11.40 -10.10 25.32
CA GLN A 62 10.97 -9.73 23.98
C GLN A 62 11.14 -10.86 22.95
N ASP A 63 12.26 -11.58 23.01
CA ASP A 63 12.54 -12.69 22.11
C ASP A 63 11.62 -13.89 22.34
N ASP A 64 11.31 -14.18 23.60
CA ASP A 64 10.42 -15.28 23.95
C ASP A 64 8.96 -14.92 23.62
N LEU A 65 8.55 -13.67 23.86
CA LEU A 65 7.28 -13.12 23.39
C LEU A 65 7.15 -13.18 21.85
N ASN A 66 8.25 -12.94 21.13
CA ASN A 66 8.28 -13.03 19.67
C ASN A 66 8.29 -14.48 19.16
N LYS A 67 8.89 -15.42 19.88
CA LYS A 67 8.85 -16.86 19.56
C LYS A 67 7.48 -17.48 19.87
N MET A 68 6.85 -17.09 20.99
CA MET A 68 5.51 -17.56 21.37
C MET A 68 4.41 -17.01 20.46
N LYS A 69 4.60 -15.82 19.87
CA LYS A 69 3.77 -15.31 18.75
C LYS A 69 3.68 -16.27 17.56
N LYS A 70 4.66 -17.17 17.39
CA LYS A 70 4.82 -18.02 16.20
C LYS A 70 3.98 -19.31 16.25
N THR A 71 3.24 -19.56 17.33
CA THR A 71 2.50 -20.81 17.54
C THR A 71 1.00 -20.59 17.74
N ASP A 72 0.23 -20.66 16.65
CA ASP A 72 -0.75 -21.75 16.47
C ASP A 72 -1.29 -21.80 15.00
N ASN A 73 -0.41 -22.14 14.05
CA ASN A 73 -0.78 -22.31 12.63
C ASN A 73 -1.61 -23.59 12.34
N LYS A 74 -2.08 -24.30 13.38
CA LYS A 74 -2.88 -25.53 13.22
C LYS A 74 -4.17 -25.26 12.44
N ILE A 75 -4.80 -24.12 12.67
CA ILE A 75 -6.03 -23.73 11.98
C ILE A 75 -5.77 -23.50 10.48
N VAL A 76 -4.64 -22.86 10.14
CA VAL A 76 -4.23 -22.64 8.74
C VAL A 76 -3.92 -23.96 8.03
N ALA A 77 -3.24 -24.89 8.72
CA ALA A 77 -2.97 -26.23 8.20
C ALA A 77 -4.26 -27.01 7.96
N LEU A 78 -5.19 -26.99 8.93
CA LEU A 78 -6.52 -27.60 8.79
C LEU A 78 -7.32 -26.99 7.63
N MET A 79 -7.22 -25.66 7.44
CA MET A 79 -7.90 -24.98 6.34
C MET A 79 -7.43 -25.46 4.97
N THR A 80 -6.17 -25.89 4.84
CA THR A 80 -5.66 -26.45 3.57
C THR A 80 -6.40 -27.74 3.20
N PHE A 81 -6.61 -28.64 4.16
CA PHE A 81 -7.39 -29.86 3.94
C PHE A 81 -8.86 -29.56 3.71
N PHE A 82 -9.43 -28.61 4.46
CA PHE A 82 -10.81 -28.21 4.31
C PHE A 82 -11.09 -27.59 2.92
N ALA A 83 -10.22 -26.69 2.45
CA ALA A 83 -10.30 -26.11 1.12
C ALA A 83 -10.20 -27.18 0.02
N MET A 84 -9.31 -28.16 0.19
CA MET A 84 -9.16 -29.29 -0.74
C MET A 84 -10.44 -30.15 -0.80
N ILE A 85 -11.03 -30.46 0.36
CA ILE A 85 -12.28 -31.22 0.44
C ILE A 85 -13.41 -30.47 -0.27
N LEU A 86 -13.56 -29.16 -0.01
CA LEU A 86 -14.56 -28.33 -0.67
C LEU A 86 -14.34 -28.26 -2.19
N PHE A 87 -13.09 -28.10 -2.64
CA PHE A 87 -12.73 -28.11 -4.05
C PHE A 87 -13.23 -29.39 -4.75
N PHE A 88 -12.97 -30.56 -4.17
CA PHE A 88 -13.39 -31.84 -4.74
C PHE A 88 -14.90 -32.08 -4.62
N ILE A 89 -15.53 -31.72 -3.51
CA ILE A 89 -16.99 -31.88 -3.34
C ILE A 89 -17.72 -31.03 -4.39
N PHE A 90 -17.39 -29.74 -4.52
CA PHE A 90 -18.06 -28.86 -5.48
C PHE A 90 -17.66 -29.19 -6.92
N GLY A 91 -16.42 -29.59 -7.16
CA GLY A 91 -15.95 -30.03 -8.48
C GLY A 91 -16.66 -31.30 -8.95
N MET A 92 -16.69 -32.34 -8.13
CA MET A 92 -17.24 -33.64 -8.52
C MET A 92 -18.75 -33.73 -8.35
N ALA A 93 -19.30 -33.33 -7.20
CA ALA A 93 -20.72 -33.52 -6.90
C ALA A 93 -21.62 -32.52 -7.62
N LEU A 94 -21.13 -31.30 -7.86
CA LEU A 94 -21.90 -30.21 -8.48
C LEU A 94 -21.40 -29.82 -9.88
N ASN A 95 -20.31 -30.43 -10.37
CA ASN A 95 -19.65 -30.07 -11.62
C ASN A 95 -19.20 -28.60 -11.69
N LEU A 96 -18.86 -27.99 -10.56
CA LEU A 96 -18.49 -26.57 -10.43
C LEU A 96 -16.97 -26.33 -10.43
N TRP A 97 -16.21 -27.11 -11.20
CA TRP A 97 -14.74 -27.02 -11.26
C TRP A 97 -14.21 -25.58 -11.48
N THR A 98 -14.91 -24.81 -12.31
CA THR A 98 -14.58 -23.42 -12.63
C THR A 98 -14.58 -22.50 -11.40
N TYR A 99 -15.39 -22.79 -10.39
CA TYR A 99 -15.50 -22.00 -9.16
C TYR A 99 -14.78 -22.63 -7.98
N SER A 100 -14.67 -23.96 -7.97
CA SER A 100 -14.13 -24.73 -6.85
C SER A 100 -12.74 -24.27 -6.42
N TRP A 101 -11.89 -23.80 -7.33
CA TRP A 101 -10.53 -23.35 -6.97
C TRP A 101 -10.54 -22.12 -6.04
N LEU A 102 -11.63 -21.33 -6.01
CA LEU A 102 -11.78 -20.19 -5.11
C LEU A 102 -11.75 -20.59 -3.63
N PHE A 103 -12.05 -21.86 -3.30
CA PHE A 103 -11.91 -22.36 -1.93
C PHE A 103 -10.46 -22.30 -1.42
N PHE A 104 -9.46 -22.32 -2.31
CA PHE A 104 -8.06 -22.15 -1.90
C PHE A 104 -7.76 -20.76 -1.33
N LEU A 105 -8.60 -19.74 -1.61
CA LEU A 105 -8.49 -18.42 -0.98
C LEU A 105 -8.79 -18.47 0.53
N LEU A 106 -9.49 -19.50 1.02
CA LEU A 106 -9.73 -19.68 2.46
C LEU A 106 -8.42 -19.84 3.25
N ILE A 107 -7.37 -20.38 2.65
CA ILE A 107 -6.07 -20.62 3.31
C ILE A 107 -5.43 -19.29 3.74
N PRO A 108 -5.11 -18.35 2.81
CA PRO A 108 -4.53 -17.07 3.21
C PRO A 108 -5.51 -16.17 3.97
N ILE A 109 -6.83 -16.26 3.72
CA ILE A 109 -7.84 -15.57 4.54
C ILE A 109 -7.72 -16.03 6.00
N THR A 110 -7.64 -17.34 6.23
CA THR A 110 -7.55 -17.90 7.57
C THR A 110 -6.26 -17.49 8.26
N ALA A 111 -5.14 -17.49 7.53
CA ALA A 111 -3.86 -17.01 8.06
C ALA A 111 -3.96 -15.55 8.56
N LEU A 112 -4.56 -14.65 7.75
CA LEU A 112 -4.79 -13.26 8.16
C LEU A 112 -5.80 -13.11 9.31
N LEU A 113 -6.79 -14.00 9.39
CA LEU A 113 -7.80 -13.96 10.45
C LEU A 113 -7.27 -14.49 11.79
N THR A 114 -6.33 -15.42 11.76
CA THR A 114 -5.65 -15.97 12.95
C THR A 114 -4.65 -15.00 13.56
N GLU A 115 -4.15 -14.03 12.80
CA GLU A 115 -3.39 -12.92 13.35
C GLU A 115 -4.26 -12.05 14.28
N LYS A 116 -3.60 -11.33 15.20
CA LYS A 116 -4.27 -10.44 16.15
C LYS A 116 -5.24 -9.51 15.44
N VAL A 117 -6.49 -9.49 15.92
CA VAL A 117 -7.55 -8.65 15.36
C VAL A 117 -7.11 -7.19 15.34
N SER A 118 -6.88 -6.67 14.15
CA SER A 118 -6.49 -5.29 13.90
C SER A 118 -7.18 -4.78 12.64
N LEU A 119 -7.49 -3.48 12.58
CA LEU A 119 -8.03 -2.88 11.37
C LEU A 119 -7.02 -2.95 10.20
N HIS A 120 -5.73 -3.03 10.50
CA HIS A 120 -4.62 -3.14 9.54
C HIS A 120 -4.65 -4.42 8.69
N ARG A 121 -5.41 -5.45 9.08
CA ARG A 121 -5.60 -6.65 8.25
C ARG A 121 -6.69 -6.50 7.18
N LEU A 122 -7.53 -5.46 7.25
CA LEU A 122 -8.65 -5.27 6.32
C LEU A 122 -8.21 -5.13 4.85
N PRO A 123 -7.16 -4.36 4.50
CA PRO A 123 -6.68 -4.30 3.12
C PRO A 123 -6.21 -5.68 2.60
N GLY A 124 -5.59 -6.49 3.46
CA GLY A 124 -5.17 -7.85 3.11
C GLY A 124 -6.36 -8.77 2.83
N LEU A 125 -7.39 -8.75 3.68
CA LEU A 125 -8.63 -9.49 3.45
C LEU A 125 -9.35 -9.05 2.18
N ALA A 126 -9.32 -7.74 1.87
CA ALA A 126 -9.93 -7.17 0.68
C ALA A 126 -9.37 -7.75 -0.61
N VAL A 127 -8.08 -8.13 -0.66
CA VAL A 127 -7.48 -8.78 -1.84
C VAL A 127 -8.22 -10.07 -2.19
N PHE A 128 -8.45 -10.93 -1.19
CA PHE A 128 -9.09 -12.22 -1.39
C PHE A 128 -10.58 -12.10 -1.67
N ILE A 129 -11.28 -11.22 -0.93
CA ILE A 129 -12.71 -10.96 -1.14
C ILE A 129 -12.95 -10.35 -2.52
N SER A 130 -12.14 -9.37 -2.92
CA SER A 130 -12.21 -8.74 -4.25
C SER A 130 -11.96 -9.74 -5.36
N SER A 131 -10.96 -10.62 -5.19
CA SER A 131 -10.66 -11.68 -6.16
C SER A 131 -11.86 -12.61 -6.31
N ALA A 132 -12.43 -13.10 -5.20
CA ALA A 132 -13.61 -13.96 -5.24
C ALA A 132 -14.80 -13.29 -5.96
N ILE A 133 -15.12 -12.03 -5.61
CA ILE A 133 -16.20 -11.28 -6.26
C ILE A 133 -15.93 -11.09 -7.76
N PHE A 134 -14.71 -10.67 -8.12
CA PHE A 134 -14.33 -10.42 -9.51
C PHE A 134 -14.49 -11.67 -10.37
N TYR A 135 -13.99 -12.81 -9.91
CA TYR A 135 -14.07 -14.07 -10.63
C TYR A 135 -15.48 -14.62 -10.70
N VAL A 136 -16.24 -14.63 -9.60
CA VAL A 136 -17.63 -15.12 -9.59
C VAL A 136 -18.50 -14.29 -10.53
N VAL A 137 -18.44 -12.95 -10.43
CA VAL A 137 -19.27 -12.08 -11.26
C VAL A 137 -18.81 -12.11 -12.73
N GLY A 138 -17.51 -12.17 -12.98
CA GLY A 138 -16.96 -12.30 -14.33
C GLY A 138 -17.39 -13.58 -15.03
N MET A 139 -17.42 -14.72 -14.32
CA MET A 139 -17.82 -16.00 -14.92
C MET A 139 -19.34 -16.14 -15.09
N GLU A 140 -20.13 -15.71 -14.11
CA GLU A 140 -21.60 -15.86 -14.14
C GLU A 140 -22.29 -14.85 -15.07
N PHE A 141 -21.76 -13.64 -15.16
CA PHE A 141 -22.43 -12.53 -15.88
C PHE A 141 -21.62 -11.97 -17.05
N ASP A 142 -20.42 -12.50 -17.31
CA ASP A 142 -19.45 -11.96 -18.30
C ASP A 142 -19.09 -10.48 -18.05
N LEU A 143 -19.27 -10.00 -16.81
CA LEU A 143 -19.07 -8.60 -16.43
C LEU A 143 -17.64 -8.32 -15.96
N TRP A 144 -16.62 -8.75 -16.72
CA TRP A 144 -15.21 -8.48 -16.39
C TRP A 144 -14.90 -6.98 -16.30
N HIS A 145 -15.56 -6.19 -17.15
CA HIS A 145 -15.56 -4.74 -17.12
C HIS A 145 -17.00 -4.29 -16.79
N PRO A 146 -17.23 -3.50 -15.72
CA PRO A 146 -16.28 -2.73 -14.91
C PRO A 146 -15.87 -3.42 -13.59
N MET A 147 -16.12 -4.72 -13.41
CA MET A 147 -15.98 -5.37 -12.09
C MET A 147 -14.58 -5.33 -11.49
N TRP A 148 -13.52 -5.09 -12.28
CA TRP A 148 -12.19 -4.82 -11.74
C TRP A 148 -12.18 -3.68 -10.71
N LEU A 149 -13.17 -2.76 -10.74
CA LEU A 149 -13.34 -1.70 -9.74
C LEU A 149 -13.45 -2.24 -8.30
N VAL A 150 -13.85 -3.50 -8.10
CA VAL A 150 -13.88 -4.12 -6.76
C VAL A 150 -12.50 -4.13 -6.10
N PHE A 151 -11.42 -4.21 -6.89
CA PHE A 151 -10.04 -4.14 -6.38
C PHE A 151 -9.69 -2.76 -5.78
N LEU A 152 -10.44 -1.70 -6.09
CA LEU A 152 -10.27 -0.40 -5.43
C LEU A 152 -10.63 -0.46 -3.94
N SER A 153 -11.36 -1.48 -3.49
CA SER A 153 -11.61 -1.71 -2.06
C SER A 153 -10.31 -1.87 -1.25
N ILE A 154 -9.24 -2.41 -1.86
CA ILE A 154 -7.94 -2.63 -1.20
C ILE A 154 -7.32 -1.29 -0.78
N PRO A 155 -7.01 -0.35 -1.70
CA PRO A 155 -6.44 0.93 -1.31
C PRO A 155 -7.44 1.84 -0.58
N ILE A 156 -8.76 1.71 -0.82
CA ILE A 156 -9.80 2.43 -0.05
C ILE A 156 -9.73 2.03 1.44
N LEU A 157 -9.69 0.73 1.74
CA LEU A 157 -9.54 0.25 3.11
C LEU A 157 -8.18 0.64 3.69
N GLY A 158 -7.13 0.64 2.87
CA GLY A 158 -5.81 1.15 3.28
C GLY A 158 -5.87 2.60 3.76
N VAL A 159 -6.57 3.48 3.02
CA VAL A 159 -6.80 4.88 3.40
C VAL A 159 -7.67 4.98 4.65
N ILE A 160 -8.72 4.17 4.77
CA ILE A 160 -9.62 4.20 5.95
C ILE A 160 -8.89 3.83 7.23
N VAL A 161 -7.96 2.89 7.15
CA VAL A 161 -7.21 2.39 8.31
C VAL A 161 -6.01 3.27 8.64
N SER A 162 -5.55 4.10 7.70
CA SER A 162 -4.42 5.00 7.92
C SER A 162 -4.74 6.17 8.86
N ASP A 163 -3.72 6.68 9.57
CA ASP A 163 -3.83 7.81 10.50
C ASP A 163 -3.93 9.19 9.79
N LEU A 164 -4.77 9.30 8.77
CA LEU A 164 -4.96 10.54 8.00
C LEU A 164 -5.89 11.56 8.69
N GLY A 165 -6.57 11.16 9.76
CA GLY A 165 -7.50 12.01 10.51
C GLY A 165 -8.54 12.65 9.59
N ASN A 166 -8.64 13.98 9.62
CA ASN A 166 -9.59 14.72 8.79
C ASN A 166 -9.27 14.67 7.28
N LYS A 167 -8.05 14.31 6.85
CA LYS A 167 -7.63 14.26 5.43
C LYS A 167 -8.01 12.98 4.72
N ILE A 168 -8.71 12.06 5.40
CA ILE A 168 -9.23 10.81 4.81
C ILE A 168 -10.03 11.07 3.53
N PHE A 169 -10.83 12.15 3.49
CA PHE A 169 -11.63 12.50 2.31
C PHE A 169 -10.75 12.81 1.10
N VAL A 170 -9.64 13.53 1.29
CA VAL A 170 -8.64 13.79 0.23
C VAL A 170 -8.06 12.48 -0.26
N GLY A 171 -7.67 11.57 0.65
CA GLY A 171 -7.14 10.25 0.31
C GLY A 171 -8.12 9.35 -0.45
N LEU A 172 -9.43 9.49 -0.20
CA LEU A 172 -10.47 8.71 -0.89
C LEU A 172 -10.82 9.26 -2.28
N THR A 173 -10.56 10.54 -2.54
CA THR A 173 -10.94 11.19 -3.81
C THR A 173 -10.43 10.54 -5.09
N PRO A 174 -9.19 9.99 -5.18
CA PRO A 174 -8.75 9.36 -6.41
C PRO A 174 -9.58 8.12 -6.74
N PHE A 175 -9.96 7.34 -5.71
CA PHE A 175 -10.78 6.13 -5.91
C PHE A 175 -12.21 6.48 -6.29
N VAL A 176 -12.81 7.46 -5.61
CA VAL A 176 -14.16 7.96 -5.96
C VAL A 176 -14.17 8.49 -7.39
N SER A 177 -13.15 9.25 -7.80
CA SER A 177 -13.02 9.79 -9.15
C SER A 177 -12.90 8.67 -10.20
N THR A 178 -12.07 7.65 -9.93
CA THR A 178 -11.92 6.47 -10.80
C THR A 178 -13.24 5.70 -10.92
N ILE A 179 -13.95 5.46 -9.81
CA ILE A 179 -15.25 4.77 -9.83
C ILE A 179 -16.25 5.54 -10.68
N ILE A 180 -16.39 6.86 -10.47
CA ILE A 180 -17.29 7.70 -11.27
C ILE A 180 -16.89 7.64 -12.74
N TYR A 181 -15.61 7.81 -13.04
CA TYR A 181 -15.12 7.85 -14.41
C TYR A 181 -15.45 6.55 -15.17
N PHE A 182 -15.14 5.39 -14.58
CA PHE A 182 -15.38 4.11 -15.26
C PHE A 182 -16.83 3.67 -15.25
N LEU A 183 -17.59 3.88 -14.17
CA LEU A 183 -19.00 3.51 -14.14
C LEU A 183 -19.84 4.38 -15.08
N VAL A 184 -19.63 5.70 -15.08
CA VAL A 184 -20.35 6.58 -16.01
C VAL A 184 -19.94 6.26 -17.45
N SER A 185 -18.65 6.03 -17.72
CA SER A 185 -18.20 5.66 -19.08
C SER A 185 -18.73 4.30 -19.55
N TYR A 186 -19.03 3.38 -18.63
CA TYR A 186 -19.65 2.11 -18.97
C TYR A 186 -21.08 2.30 -19.53
N PHE A 187 -21.85 3.24 -18.98
CA PHE A 187 -23.20 3.55 -19.45
C PHE A 187 -23.23 4.61 -20.57
N TRP A 188 -22.23 5.49 -20.63
CA TRP A 188 -22.08 6.54 -21.63
C TRP A 188 -20.65 6.55 -22.20
N PRO A 189 -20.38 5.81 -23.29
CA PRO A 189 -19.03 5.65 -23.84
C PRO A 189 -18.31 6.97 -24.18
N ASP A 190 -19.05 7.99 -24.62
CA ASP A 190 -18.45 9.30 -24.94
C ASP A 190 -17.84 9.98 -23.71
N PHE A 191 -18.24 9.59 -22.49
CA PHE A 191 -17.68 10.09 -21.24
C PHE A 191 -16.17 9.78 -21.11
N TYR A 192 -15.64 8.78 -21.82
CA TYR A 192 -14.18 8.56 -21.88
C TYR A 192 -13.42 9.74 -22.49
N ILE A 193 -14.07 10.54 -23.35
CA ILE A 193 -13.44 11.67 -24.02
C ILE A 193 -13.49 12.90 -23.11
N TYR A 194 -14.66 13.19 -22.54
CA TYR A 194 -14.90 14.46 -21.86
C TYR A 194 -15.02 14.37 -20.33
N GLY A 195 -15.08 13.16 -19.77
CA GLY A 195 -15.34 12.92 -18.35
C GLY A 195 -14.10 12.99 -17.44
N TRP A 196 -12.90 13.08 -18.01
CA TRP A 196 -11.65 13.16 -17.23
C TRP A 196 -11.59 14.32 -16.21
N PRO A 197 -12.28 15.48 -16.37
CA PRO A 197 -12.29 16.53 -15.35
C PRO A 197 -12.83 16.07 -13.98
N VAL A 198 -13.49 14.90 -13.89
CA VAL A 198 -13.83 14.26 -12.61
C VAL A 198 -12.60 14.08 -11.71
N PHE A 199 -11.42 13.82 -12.26
CA PHE A 199 -10.18 13.70 -11.47
C PHE A 199 -9.76 15.01 -10.78
N LEU A 200 -10.31 16.15 -11.19
CA LEU A 200 -10.08 17.44 -10.52
C LEU A 200 -10.81 17.54 -9.18
N LEU A 201 -11.67 16.57 -8.82
CA LEU A 201 -12.17 16.41 -7.45
C LEU A 201 -11.02 16.26 -6.44
N ILE A 202 -9.89 15.69 -6.84
CA ILE A 202 -8.71 15.51 -5.99
C ILE A 202 -8.16 16.87 -5.52
N PRO A 203 -7.67 17.77 -6.41
CA PRO A 203 -7.20 19.09 -6.00
C PRO A 203 -8.33 19.98 -5.46
N LEU A 204 -9.59 19.79 -5.90
CA LEU A 204 -10.73 20.57 -5.40
C LEU A 204 -10.99 20.28 -3.92
N ILE A 205 -11.11 19.01 -3.53
CA ILE A 205 -11.29 18.62 -2.13
C ILE A 205 -10.02 18.91 -1.33
N GLY A 206 -8.84 18.67 -1.91
CA GLY A 206 -7.55 19.04 -1.31
C GLY A 206 -7.47 20.53 -0.93
N SER A 207 -7.97 21.42 -1.77
CA SER A 207 -7.98 22.86 -1.52
C SER A 207 -8.78 23.25 -0.27
N LEU A 208 -9.76 22.46 0.14
CA LEU A 208 -10.59 22.74 1.32
C LEU A 208 -9.81 22.65 2.65
N TYR A 209 -8.67 21.96 2.63
CA TYR A 209 -7.78 21.75 3.77
C TYR A 209 -6.64 22.77 3.84
N ILE A 210 -6.65 23.80 3.00
CA ILE A 210 -5.72 24.93 3.12
C ILE A 210 -6.20 25.85 4.25
N ASP A 211 -5.32 26.12 5.22
CA ASP A 211 -5.61 26.96 6.39
C ASP A 211 -5.88 28.43 6.00
N ASP A 212 -5.13 28.96 5.03
CA ASP A 212 -5.31 30.31 4.51
C ASP A 212 -6.59 30.42 3.67
N LYS A 213 -7.58 31.15 4.22
CA LYS A 213 -8.90 31.33 3.60
C LYS A 213 -8.82 31.95 2.20
N ILE A 214 -7.94 32.92 1.98
CA ILE A 214 -7.81 33.59 0.68
C ILE A 214 -7.22 32.59 -0.32
N ARG A 215 -6.14 31.89 0.06
CA ARG A 215 -5.50 30.92 -0.83
C ARG A 215 -6.42 29.77 -1.19
N LYS A 216 -7.16 29.26 -0.20
CA LYS A 216 -8.21 28.26 -0.37
C LYS A 216 -9.25 28.70 -1.39
N THR A 217 -9.83 29.88 -1.21
CA THR A 217 -10.88 30.40 -2.09
C THR A 217 -10.37 30.62 -3.52
N ILE A 218 -9.17 31.19 -3.69
CA ILE A 218 -8.59 31.40 -5.02
C ILE A 218 -8.31 30.06 -5.71
N LEU A 219 -7.70 29.08 -5.03
CA LEU A 219 -7.42 27.77 -5.62
C LEU A 219 -8.73 27.07 -6.02
N PHE A 220 -9.71 27.02 -5.12
CA PHE A 220 -11.00 26.40 -5.37
C PHE A 220 -11.72 27.02 -6.58
N LEU A 221 -11.80 28.36 -6.64
CA LEU A 221 -12.41 29.07 -7.76
C LEU A 221 -11.62 28.88 -9.06
N SER A 222 -10.29 28.88 -9.01
CA SER A 222 -9.46 28.69 -10.22
C SER A 222 -9.69 27.33 -10.87
N ILE A 223 -9.88 26.27 -10.06
CA ILE A 223 -10.19 24.93 -10.56
C ILE A 223 -11.60 24.90 -11.17
N LEU A 224 -12.61 25.46 -10.51
CA LEU A 224 -13.98 25.51 -11.05
C LEU A 224 -14.06 26.30 -12.36
N VAL A 225 -13.44 27.48 -12.41
CA VAL A 225 -13.38 28.29 -13.63
C VAL A 225 -12.67 27.54 -14.74
N ALA A 226 -11.56 26.85 -14.44
CA ALA A 226 -10.84 26.04 -15.44
C ALA A 226 -11.72 24.91 -16.00
N ILE A 227 -12.51 24.22 -15.17
CA ILE A 227 -13.44 23.18 -15.62
C ILE A 227 -14.50 23.76 -16.57
N VAL A 228 -15.12 24.87 -16.20
CA VAL A 228 -16.16 25.52 -17.02
C VAL A 228 -15.59 25.98 -18.35
N LEU A 229 -14.45 26.67 -18.33
CA LEU A 229 -13.78 27.14 -19.55
C LEU A 229 -13.32 25.97 -20.43
N TYR A 230 -12.85 24.87 -19.85
CA TYR A 230 -12.49 23.66 -20.58
C TYR A 230 -13.66 23.13 -21.40
N TYR A 231 -14.85 22.99 -20.80
CA TYR A 231 -16.03 22.52 -21.54
C TYR A 231 -16.49 23.52 -22.61
N ILE A 232 -16.55 24.81 -22.29
CA ILE A 232 -16.97 25.85 -23.26
C ILE A 232 -16.04 25.87 -24.48
N LEU A 233 -14.72 25.85 -24.25
CA LEU A 233 -13.74 25.86 -25.33
C LEU A 233 -13.71 24.54 -26.09
N SER A 234 -13.88 23.39 -25.42
CA SER A 234 -13.92 22.09 -26.09
C SER A 234 -15.13 21.96 -27.01
N ILE A 235 -16.30 22.40 -26.56
CA ILE A 235 -17.54 22.37 -27.35
C ILE A 235 -17.46 23.35 -28.53
N SER A 236 -16.97 24.57 -28.30
CA SER A 236 -16.91 25.61 -29.35
C SER A 236 -15.86 25.33 -30.43
N THR A 237 -14.72 24.72 -30.06
CA THR A 237 -13.65 24.39 -31.02
C THR A 237 -13.77 23.00 -31.62
N GLY A 238 -14.64 22.14 -31.07
CA GLY A 238 -14.72 20.73 -31.42
C GLY A 238 -13.45 19.94 -31.07
N ASN A 239 -12.55 20.50 -30.26
CA ASN A 239 -11.27 19.91 -29.91
C ASN A 239 -11.15 19.80 -28.38
N TRP A 240 -10.99 18.58 -27.89
CA TRP A 240 -10.89 18.28 -26.45
C TRP A 240 -9.46 18.33 -25.90
N ALA A 241 -8.45 18.39 -26.76
CA ALA A 241 -7.05 18.38 -26.36
C ALA A 241 -6.51 19.80 -26.07
N LEU A 242 -6.73 20.76 -26.98
CA LEU A 242 -6.18 22.12 -26.84
C LEU A 242 -6.69 22.86 -25.59
N PRO A 243 -7.99 22.79 -25.22
CA PRO A 243 -8.51 23.42 -24.02
C PRO A 243 -7.92 22.88 -22.70
N MET A 244 -7.22 21.74 -22.71
CA MET A 244 -6.51 21.24 -21.51
C MET A 244 -5.48 22.25 -20.98
N LEU A 245 -4.95 23.13 -21.83
CA LEU A 245 -3.99 24.17 -21.43
C LEU A 245 -4.55 25.13 -20.36
N ILE A 246 -5.87 25.26 -20.22
CA ILE A 246 -6.51 26.11 -19.21
C ILE A 246 -6.16 25.64 -17.79
N PHE A 247 -5.93 24.33 -17.60
CA PHE A 247 -5.55 23.77 -16.31
C PHE A 247 -4.13 24.12 -15.87
N ILE A 248 -3.33 24.76 -16.74
CA ILE A 248 -2.07 25.39 -16.34
C ILE A 248 -2.33 26.50 -15.31
N LEU A 249 -3.48 27.18 -15.35
CA LEU A 249 -3.80 28.27 -14.41
C LEU A 249 -3.87 27.83 -12.93
N PRO A 250 -4.71 26.85 -12.53
CA PRO A 250 -4.73 26.37 -11.15
C PRO A 250 -3.40 25.73 -10.73
N PHE A 251 -2.67 25.13 -11.67
CA PHE A 251 -1.36 24.55 -11.41
C PHE A 251 -0.27 25.61 -11.18
N ALA A 252 -0.23 26.66 -12.00
CA ALA A 252 0.69 27.78 -11.83
C ALA A 252 0.43 28.51 -10.49
N TYR A 253 -0.84 28.68 -10.14
CA TYR A 253 -1.22 29.25 -8.86
C TYR A 253 -0.79 28.36 -7.68
N SER A 254 -0.94 27.04 -7.77
CA SER A 254 -0.55 26.13 -6.67
C SER A 254 0.97 26.11 -6.44
N ILE A 255 1.78 26.27 -7.49
CA ILE A 255 3.23 26.47 -7.40
C ILE A 255 3.55 27.81 -6.74
N TYR A 256 2.96 28.90 -7.24
CA TYR A 256 3.17 30.25 -6.70
C TYR A 256 2.80 30.36 -5.22
N ALA A 257 1.71 29.69 -4.81
CA ALA A 257 1.21 29.70 -3.44
C ALA A 257 2.00 28.79 -2.48
N GLU A 258 3.12 28.20 -2.93
CA GLU A 258 3.99 27.26 -2.18
C GLU A 258 3.26 26.04 -1.58
N GLN A 259 2.09 25.70 -2.12
CA GLN A 259 1.30 24.52 -1.68
C GLN A 259 2.01 23.22 -2.06
N ILE A 260 2.77 23.24 -3.15
CA ILE A 260 3.67 22.16 -3.54
C ILE A 260 5.02 22.42 -2.86
N GLN A 261 5.16 22.00 -1.61
CA GLN A 261 6.48 21.95 -0.97
C GLN A 261 7.28 20.82 -1.63
N MET A 262 8.19 21.16 -2.54
CA MET A 262 9.19 20.23 -3.07
C MET A 262 10.23 19.87 -1.98
N LYS A 263 9.79 19.27 -0.88
CA LYS A 263 10.64 18.71 0.18
C LYS A 263 10.99 17.27 -0.17
N SER A 264 11.59 17.05 -1.32
CA SER A 264 12.25 15.78 -1.61
C SER A 264 13.75 15.94 -1.40
N LYS A 265 14.31 15.10 -0.52
CA LYS A 265 15.76 14.94 -0.34
C LYS A 265 16.45 14.55 -1.65
N ILE A 266 15.72 13.88 -2.55
CA ILE A 266 16.16 13.43 -3.87
C ILE A 266 16.20 14.61 -4.86
N LEU A 267 15.25 15.54 -4.80
CA LEU A 267 15.27 16.78 -5.59
C LEU A 267 16.29 17.83 -5.11
N LYS A 268 16.85 17.69 -3.89
CA LYS A 268 17.98 18.54 -3.46
C LYS A 268 19.24 18.28 -4.30
N ASN A 269 19.37 17.09 -4.89
CA ASN A 269 20.47 16.81 -5.79
C ASN A 269 20.17 17.46 -7.15
N LYS A 270 20.79 18.62 -7.41
CA LYS A 270 20.63 19.37 -8.68
C LYS A 270 20.86 18.48 -9.91
N TYR A 271 21.74 17.48 -9.82
CA TYR A 271 22.03 16.55 -10.91
C TYR A 271 20.87 15.59 -11.20
N PHE A 272 20.17 15.09 -10.17
CA PHE A 272 19.01 14.23 -10.35
C PHE A 272 17.89 14.94 -11.12
N GLY A 273 17.57 16.19 -10.74
CA GLY A 273 16.53 16.97 -11.41
C GLY A 273 16.83 17.20 -12.90
N ILE A 274 18.09 17.53 -13.23
CA ILE A 274 18.52 17.71 -14.63
C ILE A 274 18.39 16.40 -15.41
N ILE A 275 18.83 15.27 -14.84
CA ILE A 275 18.75 13.96 -15.49
C ILE A 275 17.30 13.52 -15.68
N ALA A 276 16.43 13.73 -14.69
CA ALA A 276 15.01 13.40 -14.80
C ALA A 276 14.31 14.22 -15.89
N ILE A 277 14.60 15.52 -15.99
CA ILE A 277 14.11 16.38 -17.08
C ILE A 277 14.63 15.87 -18.42
N LEU A 278 15.92 15.52 -18.52
CA LEU A 278 16.51 15.00 -19.75
C LEU A 278 15.87 13.68 -20.20
N ILE A 279 15.55 12.77 -19.26
CA ILE A 279 14.81 11.53 -19.55
C ILE A 279 13.40 11.85 -20.06
N LEU A 280 12.72 12.80 -19.44
CA LEU A 280 11.36 13.20 -19.81
C LEU A 280 11.34 13.84 -21.20
N VAL A 281 12.31 14.72 -21.51
CA VAL A 281 12.52 15.26 -22.86
C VAL A 281 12.84 14.15 -23.86
N THR A 282 13.72 13.21 -23.51
CA THR A 282 14.09 12.07 -24.35
C THR A 282 12.87 11.21 -24.67
N TYR A 283 12.02 10.94 -23.68
CA TYR A 283 10.74 10.24 -23.88
C TYR A 283 9.91 10.96 -24.95
N PHE A 284 9.60 12.25 -24.77
CA PHE A 284 8.78 12.99 -25.74
C PHE A 284 9.40 13.03 -27.14
N VAL A 285 10.71 13.28 -27.24
CA VAL A 285 11.41 13.27 -28.53
C VAL A 285 11.27 11.90 -29.19
N VAL A 286 11.62 10.82 -28.51
CA VAL A 286 11.52 9.46 -29.07
C VAL A 286 10.06 9.13 -29.45
N SER A 287 9.09 9.40 -28.57
CA SER A 287 7.67 9.12 -28.82
C SER A 287 7.13 9.87 -30.04
N LEU A 288 7.52 11.14 -30.22
CA LEU A 288 7.08 11.96 -31.35
C LEU A 288 7.71 11.50 -32.67
N PHE A 289 9.03 11.25 -32.71
CA PHE A 289 9.73 10.84 -33.93
C PHE A 289 9.35 9.43 -34.38
N THR A 290 9.11 8.52 -33.45
CA THR A 290 8.82 7.11 -33.76
C THR A 290 7.32 6.80 -33.79
N LYS A 291 6.46 7.73 -33.36
CA LYS A 291 5.04 7.49 -33.03
C LYS A 291 4.84 6.33 -32.03
N GLY A 292 5.90 5.95 -31.32
CA GLY A 292 6.01 4.75 -30.50
C GLY A 292 5.59 4.94 -29.05
N TRP A 293 4.47 5.62 -28.78
CA TRP A 293 4.00 5.92 -27.42
C TRP A 293 3.89 4.67 -26.53
N ALA A 294 3.50 3.55 -27.12
CA ALA A 294 3.25 2.28 -26.43
C ALA A 294 4.51 1.62 -25.83
N TRP A 295 5.69 1.81 -26.43
CA TRP A 295 6.95 1.22 -25.94
C TRP A 295 7.90 2.27 -25.34
N SER A 296 7.86 3.51 -25.84
CA SER A 296 8.79 4.57 -25.43
C SER A 296 8.64 4.99 -23.96
N TRP A 297 7.48 4.75 -23.33
CA TRP A 297 7.31 5.07 -21.90
C TRP A 297 8.25 4.28 -20.99
N MET A 298 8.83 3.17 -21.44
CA MET A 298 9.90 2.46 -20.71
C MET A 298 11.09 3.38 -20.38
N ILE A 299 11.32 4.42 -21.18
CA ILE A 299 12.34 5.46 -20.92
C ILE A 299 12.08 6.15 -19.57
N LEU A 300 10.81 6.34 -19.20
CA LEU A 300 10.44 6.98 -17.94
C LEU A 300 10.79 6.12 -16.71
N LEU A 301 10.92 4.79 -16.87
CA LEU A 301 11.35 3.88 -15.81
C LEU A 301 12.82 4.08 -15.40
N LEU A 302 13.60 4.82 -16.20
CA LEU A 302 14.96 5.23 -15.80
C LEU A 302 14.95 6.26 -14.66
N VAL A 303 13.89 7.06 -14.51
CA VAL A 303 13.78 8.05 -13.43
C VAL A 303 13.87 7.39 -12.04
N PRO A 304 13.04 6.40 -11.69
CA PRO A 304 13.15 5.72 -10.40
C PRO A 304 14.47 4.94 -10.24
N ILE A 305 15.01 4.32 -11.31
CA ILE A 305 16.32 3.65 -11.27
C ILE A 305 17.42 4.62 -10.83
N ILE A 306 17.45 5.82 -11.44
CA ILE A 306 18.45 6.84 -11.11
C ILE A 306 18.18 7.44 -9.73
N ALA A 307 16.93 7.56 -9.31
CA ALA A 307 16.59 7.99 -7.95
C ALA A 307 17.17 7.03 -6.89
N ILE A 308 17.01 5.73 -7.09
CA ILE A 308 17.57 4.69 -6.20
C ILE A 308 19.11 4.74 -6.23
N TYR A 309 19.71 4.97 -7.40
CA TYR A 309 21.16 5.15 -7.52
C TYR A 309 21.68 6.32 -6.68
N PHE A 310 21.01 7.47 -6.71
CA PHE A 310 21.43 8.63 -5.91
C PHE A 310 21.25 8.41 -4.40
N ASP A 311 20.31 7.56 -3.98
CA ASP A 311 20.06 7.26 -2.57
C ASP A 311 21.02 6.18 -2.02
N THR A 312 21.26 5.12 -2.81
CA THR A 312 21.90 3.89 -2.31
C THR A 312 23.13 3.44 -3.10
N LYS A 313 23.49 4.10 -4.21
CA LYS A 313 24.68 3.79 -5.03
C LYS A 313 24.86 2.30 -5.34
N PHE A 314 23.78 1.62 -5.76
CA PHE A 314 23.71 0.18 -6.04
C PHE A 314 23.85 -0.79 -4.86
N GLU A 315 23.94 -0.32 -3.61
CA GLU A 315 24.02 -1.21 -2.44
C GLU A 315 22.77 -2.10 -2.29
N LYS A 316 21.60 -1.63 -2.74
CA LYS A 316 20.33 -2.36 -2.65
C LYS A 316 19.84 -2.83 -4.02
N ILE A 317 20.49 -3.85 -4.58
CA ILE A 317 20.16 -4.41 -5.90
C ILE A 317 18.67 -4.78 -6.02
N VAL A 318 18.07 -5.30 -4.94
CA VAL A 318 16.65 -5.68 -4.87
C VAL A 318 15.73 -4.52 -5.28
N ASP A 319 16.05 -3.28 -4.89
CA ASP A 319 15.19 -2.13 -5.11
C ASP A 319 15.11 -1.74 -6.62
N TYR A 320 16.08 -2.15 -7.44
CA TYR A 320 16.09 -1.89 -8.90
C TYR A 320 15.26 -2.93 -9.69
N THR A 321 15.08 -4.12 -9.13
CA THR A 321 14.57 -5.28 -9.87
C THR A 321 13.15 -5.13 -10.42
N PRO A 322 12.18 -4.44 -9.78
CA PRO A 322 10.86 -4.24 -10.37
C PRO A 322 10.92 -3.43 -11.67
N PHE A 323 11.79 -2.42 -11.72
CA PHE A 323 11.94 -1.57 -12.90
C PHE A 323 12.65 -2.30 -14.04
N ILE A 324 13.70 -3.06 -13.72
CA ILE A 324 14.42 -3.89 -14.69
C ILE A 324 13.50 -4.97 -15.27
N ALA A 325 12.76 -5.68 -14.43
CA ALA A 325 11.81 -6.70 -14.87
C ALA A 325 10.74 -6.10 -15.79
N THR A 326 10.22 -4.92 -15.46
CA THR A 326 9.23 -4.21 -16.28
C THR A 326 9.82 -3.81 -17.64
N ILE A 327 11.05 -3.27 -17.68
CA ILE A 327 11.72 -2.92 -18.94
C ILE A 327 11.91 -4.16 -19.81
N LEU A 328 12.37 -5.28 -19.23
CA LEU A 328 12.57 -6.53 -19.97
C LEU A 328 11.25 -7.12 -20.48
N PHE A 329 10.19 -7.09 -19.65
CA PHE A 329 8.85 -7.55 -20.01
C PHE A 329 8.31 -6.83 -21.24
N TYR A 330 8.35 -5.49 -21.24
CA TYR A 330 7.85 -4.69 -22.34
C TYR A 330 8.78 -4.71 -23.56
N SER A 331 10.10 -4.74 -23.36
CA SER A 331 11.05 -4.83 -24.47
C SER A 331 10.87 -6.13 -25.24
N THR A 332 10.79 -7.27 -24.55
CA THR A 332 10.53 -8.55 -25.21
C THR A 332 9.13 -8.64 -25.80
N GLY A 333 8.10 -8.19 -25.08
CA GLY A 333 6.72 -8.20 -25.59
C GLY A 333 6.55 -7.40 -26.89
N TYR A 334 7.16 -6.21 -26.99
CA TYR A 334 7.01 -5.37 -28.19
C TYR A 334 7.97 -5.71 -29.33
N PHE A 335 9.20 -6.15 -29.04
CA PHE A 335 10.23 -6.34 -30.07
C PHE A 335 10.45 -7.80 -30.48
N VAL A 336 9.85 -8.77 -29.79
CA VAL A 336 9.94 -10.19 -30.12
C VAL A 336 8.54 -10.75 -30.36
N GLU A 337 8.32 -11.26 -31.58
CA GLU A 337 7.02 -11.80 -31.99
C GLU A 337 6.62 -13.01 -31.12
N GLY A 338 5.38 -12.99 -30.62
CA GLY A 338 4.83 -14.04 -29.75
C GLY A 338 5.41 -14.09 -28.33
N ALA A 339 6.30 -13.17 -27.94
CA ALA A 339 6.99 -13.23 -26.66
C ALA A 339 6.19 -12.72 -25.45
N TRP A 340 5.01 -12.11 -25.64
CA TRP A 340 4.16 -11.61 -24.55
C TRP A 340 3.82 -12.67 -23.49
N THR A 341 3.68 -13.93 -23.90
CA THR A 341 3.40 -15.03 -22.97
C THR A 341 4.62 -15.36 -22.11
N TYR A 342 5.82 -15.32 -22.71
CA TYR A 342 7.06 -15.70 -22.04
C TYR A 342 7.70 -14.54 -21.27
N SER A 343 7.41 -13.30 -21.66
CA SER A 343 7.98 -12.11 -21.02
C SER A 343 7.59 -12.00 -19.53
N TRP A 344 6.48 -12.61 -19.11
CA TRP A 344 6.09 -12.72 -17.70
C TRP A 344 7.17 -13.36 -16.82
N LEU A 345 8.03 -14.20 -17.39
CA LEU A 345 9.14 -14.84 -16.66
C LEU A 345 10.16 -13.82 -16.12
N PHE A 346 10.26 -12.61 -16.70
CA PHE A 346 11.14 -11.57 -16.17
C PHE A 346 10.76 -11.11 -14.76
N PHE A 347 9.50 -11.26 -14.35
CA PHE A 347 9.08 -10.93 -12.98
C PHE A 347 9.66 -11.89 -11.92
N VAL A 348 10.15 -13.07 -12.32
CA VAL A 348 10.86 -14.00 -11.43
C VAL A 348 12.20 -13.42 -10.95
N ILE A 349 12.76 -12.42 -11.66
CA ILE A 349 13.97 -11.70 -11.21
C ILE A 349 13.77 -11.05 -9.84
N ILE A 350 12.54 -10.59 -9.52
CA ILE A 350 12.24 -9.92 -8.26
C ILE A 350 12.46 -10.85 -7.05
N PRO A 351 11.78 -12.02 -6.94
CA PRO A 351 12.05 -12.94 -5.85
C PRO A 351 13.47 -13.52 -5.87
N ILE A 352 14.05 -13.78 -7.05
CA ILE A 352 15.45 -14.27 -7.16
C ILE A 352 16.41 -13.25 -6.53
N ALA A 353 16.29 -11.98 -6.88
CA ALA A 353 17.16 -10.94 -6.32
C ALA A 353 16.95 -10.77 -4.82
N GLY A 354 15.70 -10.88 -4.33
CA GLY A 354 15.40 -10.87 -2.90
C GLY A 354 16.06 -12.00 -2.11
N ILE A 355 16.23 -13.17 -2.73
CA ILE A 355 16.92 -14.33 -2.12
C ILE A 355 18.45 -14.18 -2.20
N LEU A 356 18.98 -13.72 -3.34
CA LEU A 356 20.43 -13.60 -3.57
C LEU A 356 21.06 -12.42 -2.84
N PHE A 357 20.29 -11.34 -2.65
CA PHE A 357 20.73 -10.10 -2.01
C PHE A 357 19.77 -9.73 -0.87
N PRO A 358 19.71 -10.55 0.20
CA PRO A 358 18.84 -10.25 1.34
C PRO A 358 19.20 -8.86 1.90
N LYS A 359 18.19 -8.08 2.30
CA LYS A 359 18.44 -6.82 2.98
C LYS A 359 19.15 -7.13 4.29
N GLU A 360 20.41 -6.72 4.42
CA GLU A 360 21.07 -6.65 5.72
C GLU A 360 20.26 -5.67 6.58
N GLU A 361 19.46 -6.20 7.51
CA GLU A 361 18.99 -5.40 8.64
C GLU A 361 20.24 -5.02 9.42
N LYS A 362 20.72 -3.79 9.23
CA LYS A 362 21.63 -3.19 10.19
C LYS A 362 20.87 -3.13 11.50
N GLU A 363 21.11 -4.09 12.39
CA GLU A 363 20.85 -3.95 13.81
C GLU A 363 21.44 -2.60 14.21
N LYS A 364 20.57 -1.64 14.46
CA LYS A 364 20.95 -0.47 15.24
C LYS A 364 21.18 -1.01 16.65
N ILE A 365 22.42 -1.39 16.92
CA ILE A 365 22.94 -1.41 18.28
C ILE A 365 22.95 0.06 18.69
N GLU A 366 21.84 0.53 19.24
CA GLU A 366 21.84 1.76 20.03
C GLU A 366 22.56 1.40 21.33
N ASP A 367 23.84 1.78 21.42
CA ASP A 367 24.55 1.85 22.70
C ASP A 367 23.75 2.77 23.64
N TYR A 368 23.08 2.17 24.62
CA TYR A 368 22.62 2.82 25.83
C TYR A 368 22.97 1.97 27.05
#